data_AF-A0A1G3Z1W1-F1
#
_entry.id   AF-A0A1G3Z1W1-F1
#
_cell.length_a   1.000
_cell.length_b   1.000
_cell.length_c   1.000
_cell.angle_alpha   90.00
_cell.angle_beta   90.00
_cell.angle_gamma   90.00
#
_symmetry.space_group_name_H-M   'P 1'
#
loop_
_entity.id
_entity.type
_entity.pdbx_description
1 polymer ?
#
loop_
_entity_poly.entity_id
_entity_poly.type
_entity_poly.pdbx_seq_one_letter_code
_entity_poly.pdbx_strand_id
1 'polypeptide(L)'
;MHEKIVQDHLDVCEETYALLLEENGLLRHQEKGLDSTFLEKKQLLLEKLEKSVIALQEMNKEKFAKTEKFQNLINATQKKLMKIFLLDRENEQLLLKFSLQAHAATNIRPITTQHIQKIYKE
;
A
#
# COMPACT_ATOMS: atom_id res chain seq x y z
N MET A 1 28.04 -6.14 -11.39
CA MET A 1 27.44 -4.80 -11.23
C MET A 1 25.93 -4.83 -11.47
N HIS A 2 25.45 -5.24 -12.66
CA HIS A 2 24.01 -5.32 -12.97
C HIS A 2 23.19 -6.24 -12.04
N GLU A 3 23.72 -7.41 -11.67
CA GLU A 3 23.04 -8.31 -10.71
C GLU A 3 22.78 -7.64 -9.35
N LYS A 4 23.69 -6.76 -8.91
CA LYS A 4 23.52 -6.04 -7.65
C LYS A 4 22.35 -5.06 -7.74
N ILE A 5 22.20 -4.35 -8.86
CA ILE A 5 21.09 -3.41 -9.07
C ILE A 5 19.74 -4.14 -9.02
N VAL A 6 19.63 -5.31 -9.64
CA VAL A 6 18.39 -6.10 -9.59
C VAL A 6 18.15 -6.68 -8.19
N GLN A 7 19.21 -7.12 -7.49
CA GLN A 7 19.10 -7.56 -6.10
C GLN A 7 18.63 -6.43 -5.18
N ASP A 8 19.25 -5.25 -5.26
CA ASP A 8 18.88 -4.09 -4.47
C ASP A 8 17.40 -3.71 -4.71
N HIS A 9 16.92 -3.77 -5.95
CA HIS A 9 15.51 -3.56 -6.25
C HIS A 9 14.59 -4.67 -5.72
N LEU A 10 15.02 -5.94 -5.77
CA LEU A 10 14.28 -7.04 -5.17
C LEU A 10 14.15 -6.84 -3.65
N ASP A 11 15.20 -6.40 -2.98
CA ASP A 11 15.20 -6.15 -1.53
C ASP A 11 14.22 -5.01 -1.17
N VAL A 12 14.19 -3.93 -1.95
CA VAL A 12 13.18 -2.87 -1.78
C VAL A 12 11.76 -3.42 -2.01
N CYS A 13 11.56 -4.29 -3.01
CA CYS A 13 10.26 -4.93 -3.21
C CYS A 13 9.86 -5.83 -2.03
N GLU A 14 10.81 -6.52 -1.40
CA GLU A 14 10.56 -7.29 -0.18
C GLU A 14 10.15 -6.38 0.99
N GLU A 15 10.85 -5.26 1.17
CA GLU A 15 10.47 -4.23 2.16
C GLU A 15 9.05 -3.69 1.89
N THR A 16 8.71 -3.36 0.63
CA THR A 16 7.37 -2.91 0.22
C THR A 16 6.31 -3.94 0.54
N TYR A 17 6.57 -5.20 0.21
CA TYR A 17 5.64 -6.29 0.50
C TYR A 17 5.40 -6.45 2.01
N ALA A 18 6.45 -6.37 2.83
CA ALA A 18 6.33 -6.45 4.28
C ALA A 18 5.50 -5.29 4.86
N LEU A 19 5.72 -4.06 4.38
CA LEU A 19 4.95 -2.90 4.82
C LEU A 19 3.47 -3.00 4.43
N LEU A 20 3.16 -3.51 3.24
CA LEU A 20 1.77 -3.74 2.83
C LEU A 20 1.09 -4.85 3.64
N LEU A 21 1.84 -5.84 4.14
CA LEU A 21 1.30 -6.84 5.07
C LEU A 21 0.98 -6.23 6.44
N GLU A 22 1.85 -5.34 6.94
CA GLU A 22 1.58 -4.55 8.15
C GLU A 22 0.30 -3.72 7.96
N GLU A 23 0.18 -2.99 6.84
CA GLU A 23 -1.04 -2.24 6.48
C GLU A 23 -2.29 -3.13 6.44
N ASN A 24 -2.21 -4.28 5.78
CA ASN A 24 -3.32 -5.23 5.68
C ASN A 24 -3.77 -5.71 7.07
N GLY A 25 -2.82 -6.02 7.95
CA GLY A 25 -3.06 -6.42 9.33
C GLY A 25 -3.78 -5.32 10.13
N LEU A 26 -3.25 -4.10 10.09
CA LEU A 26 -3.83 -2.94 10.76
C LEU A 26 -5.26 -2.66 10.28
N LEU A 27 -5.47 -2.71 8.96
CA LEU A 27 -6.77 -2.55 8.34
C LEU A 27 -7.74 -3.64 8.80
N ARG A 28 -7.37 -4.92 8.76
CA ARG A 28 -8.27 -6.02 9.16
C ARG A 28 -8.72 -5.93 10.61
N HIS A 29 -7.87 -5.46 11.51
CA HIS A 29 -8.17 -5.34 12.94
C HIS A 29 -8.84 -4.00 13.33
N GLN A 30 -9.11 -3.12 12.36
CA GLN A 30 -9.68 -1.78 12.59
C GLN A 30 -8.88 -0.94 13.58
N GLU A 31 -7.58 -1.21 13.69
CA GLU A 31 -6.73 -0.48 14.61
C GLU A 31 -6.54 0.95 14.09
N LYS A 32 -6.39 1.92 15.00
CA LYS A 32 -5.99 3.30 14.67
C LYS A 32 -4.52 3.37 14.19
N GLY A 33 -4.00 2.32 13.56
CA GLY A 33 -2.57 2.12 13.28
C GLY A 33 -2.09 2.74 11.97
N LEU A 34 -2.97 3.32 11.15
CA LEU A 34 -2.57 4.21 10.04
C LEU A 34 -2.27 5.62 10.58
N ASP A 35 -1.39 5.69 11.57
CA ASP A 35 -0.96 6.95 12.16
C ASP A 35 0.13 7.62 11.30
N SER A 36 0.58 8.80 11.73
CA SER A 36 1.62 9.55 11.03
C SER A 36 2.92 8.74 10.89
N THR A 37 3.25 7.89 11.86
CA THR A 37 4.48 7.08 11.82
C THR A 37 4.39 6.01 10.74
N PHE A 38 3.23 5.37 10.55
CA PHE A 38 3.04 4.44 9.44
C PHE A 38 3.15 5.15 8.07
N LEU A 39 2.55 6.34 7.96
CA LEU A 39 2.63 7.14 6.73
C LEU A 39 4.07 7.57 6.39
N GLU A 40 4.86 7.95 7.39
CA GLU A 40 6.27 8.28 7.22
C GLU A 40 7.08 7.08 6.70
N LYS A 41 6.86 5.87 7.26
CA LYS A 41 7.49 4.64 6.74
C LYS A 41 7.15 4.42 5.26
N LYS A 42 5.88 4.61 4.89
CA LYS A 42 5.39 4.44 3.51
C LYS A 42 6.04 5.45 2.56
N GLN A 43 6.19 6.70 3.00
CA GLN A 43 6.83 7.76 2.22
C GLN A 43 8.33 7.50 2.00
N LEU A 44 9.06 7.14 3.05
CA LEU A 44 10.48 6.78 2.94
C LEU A 44 10.71 5.59 2.01
N LEU A 45 9.81 4.60 2.05
CA LEU A 45 9.91 3.42 1.19
C LEU A 45 9.57 3.75 -0.27
N LEU A 46 8.65 4.68 -0.51
CA LEU A 46 8.35 5.18 -1.86
C LEU A 46 9.59 5.83 -2.49
N GLU A 47 10.31 6.67 -1.74
CA GLU A 47 11.56 7.28 -2.24
C GLU A 47 12.64 6.24 -2.56
N LYS A 48 12.76 5.18 -1.74
CA LYS A 48 13.67 4.06 -2.03
C LYS A 48 13.27 3.33 -3.30
N LEU A 49 11.98 3.09 -3.48
CA LEU A 49 11.43 2.40 -4.65
C LEU A 49 11.71 3.22 -5.92
N GLU A 50 11.45 4.52 -5.91
CA GLU A 50 11.75 5.43 -7.03
C GLU A 50 13.23 5.37 -7.43
N LYS A 51 14.13 5.49 -6.44
CA LYS A 51 15.58 5.39 -6.69
C LYS A 51 15.97 4.05 -7.31
N SER A 52 15.41 2.95 -6.82
CA SER A 52 15.70 1.60 -7.34
C SER A 52 15.21 1.42 -8.79
N VAL A 53 14.05 2.01 -9.14
CA VAL A 53 13.51 1.96 -10.50
C VAL A 53 14.35 2.78 -11.46
N ILE A 54 14.82 3.96 -11.06
CA ILE A 54 15.74 4.78 -11.87
C ILE A 54 17.02 4.00 -12.17
N ALA A 55 17.61 3.35 -11.15
CA ALA A 55 18.81 2.53 -11.35
C ALA A 55 18.57 1.36 -12.31
N LEU A 56 17.40 0.72 -12.26
CA LEU A 56 17.03 -0.33 -13.23
C LEU A 56 16.87 0.21 -14.65
N GLN A 57 16.27 1.40 -14.80
CA GLN A 57 16.11 2.04 -16.11
C GLN A 57 17.46 2.42 -16.73
N GLU A 58 18.38 2.94 -15.93
CA GLU A 58 19.74 3.25 -16.35
C GLU A 58 20.49 1.99 -16.77
N MET A 59 20.43 0.94 -15.95
CA MET A 59 21.02 -0.36 -16.25
C MET A 59 20.52 -0.93 -17.58
N ASN A 60 19.23 -0.79 -17.89
CA ASN A 60 18.64 -1.36 -19.11
C ASN A 60 19.09 -0.65 -20.40
N LYS A 61 19.69 0.55 -20.31
CA LYS A 61 20.27 1.25 -21.46
C LYS A 61 21.61 0.65 -21.89
N GLU A 62 22.25 -0.11 -21.01
CA GLU A 62 23.54 -0.74 -21.26
C GLU A 62 23.35 -2.14 -21.86
N LYS A 63 24.19 -2.52 -22.83
CA LYS A 63 24.24 -3.89 -23.34
C LYS A 63 25.14 -4.73 -22.43
N PHE A 64 24.57 -5.72 -21.76
CA PHE A 64 25.32 -6.67 -20.93
C PHE A 64 24.82 -8.10 -21.14
N ALA A 65 25.69 -9.07 -20.82
CA ALA A 65 25.35 -10.48 -20.88
C ALA A 65 24.43 -10.87 -19.72
N LYS A 66 23.27 -11.46 -20.03
CA LYS A 66 22.32 -11.95 -19.03
C LYS A 66 22.76 -13.33 -18.55
N THR A 67 23.38 -13.38 -17.37
CA THR A 67 23.73 -14.63 -16.70
C THR A 67 22.47 -15.36 -16.22
N GLU A 68 22.58 -16.66 -15.94
CA GLU A 68 21.49 -17.43 -15.33
C GLU A 68 21.04 -16.81 -14.00
N LYS A 69 21.99 -16.39 -13.17
CA LYS A 69 21.72 -15.72 -11.90
C LYS A 69 20.93 -14.42 -12.11
N PHE A 70 21.28 -13.62 -13.11
CA PHE A 70 20.53 -12.41 -13.45
C PHE A 70 19.07 -12.73 -13.82
N GLN A 71 18.84 -13.77 -14.63
CA GLN A 71 17.48 -14.20 -14.99
C GLN A 71 16.69 -14.67 -13.77
N ASN A 72 17.32 -15.41 -12.87
CA ASN A 72 16.70 -15.86 -11.62
C ASN A 72 16.28 -14.68 -10.73
N LEU A 73 17.10 -13.63 -10.65
CA LEU A 73 16.77 -12.40 -9.92
C LEU A 73 15.57 -11.69 -10.55
N ILE A 74 15.54 -11.51 -11.87
CA ILE A 74 14.39 -10.90 -12.57
C ILE A 74 13.11 -11.70 -12.31
N ASN A 75 13.16 -13.03 -12.39
CA ASN A 75 12.02 -13.89 -12.11
C ASN A 75 11.54 -13.76 -10.66
N ALA A 76 12.46 -13.64 -9.70
CA ALA A 76 12.11 -13.42 -8.29
C ALA A 76 11.42 -12.06 -8.09
N THR A 77 11.97 -10.99 -8.69
CA THR A 77 11.38 -9.64 -8.67
C THR A 77 9.98 -9.64 -9.26
N GLN A 78 9.78 -10.24 -10.43
CA GLN A 78 8.45 -10.29 -11.08
C GLN A 78 7.42 -11.02 -10.20
N LYS A 79 7.81 -12.15 -9.61
CA LYS A 79 6.95 -12.88 -8.65
C LYS A 79 6.60 -12.02 -7.44
N LYS A 80 7.54 -11.23 -6.93
CA LYS A 80 7.31 -10.33 -5.80
C LYS A 80 6.36 -9.19 -6.16
N LEU A 81 6.56 -8.54 -7.30
CA LEU A 81 5.67 -7.48 -7.80
C LEU A 81 4.23 -7.96 -7.95
N MET A 82 4.00 -9.19 -8.44
CA MET A 82 2.66 -9.75 -8.52
C MET A 82 2.02 -9.89 -7.13
N LYS A 83 2.78 -10.33 -6.12
CA LYS A 83 2.29 -10.41 -4.74
C LYS A 83 1.96 -9.04 -4.17
N ILE A 84 2.80 -8.03 -4.45
CA ILE A 84 2.57 -6.64 -4.06
C ILE A 84 1.25 -6.14 -4.65
N PHE A 85 1.03 -6.29 -5.97
CA PHE A 85 -0.21 -5.80 -6.61
C PHE A 85 -1.48 -6.47 -6.08
N LEU A 86 -1.42 -7.78 -5.80
CA LEU A 86 -2.57 -8.48 -5.21
C LEU A 86 -2.88 -7.97 -3.80
N LEU A 87 -1.85 -7.77 -2.98
CA LEU A 87 -1.99 -7.30 -1.61
C LEU A 87 -2.45 -5.84 -1.53
N ASP A 88 -1.89 -4.98 -2.39
CA ASP A 88 -2.28 -3.57 -2.51
C ASP A 88 -3.76 -3.44 -2.87
N ARG A 89 -4.24 -4.23 -3.84
CA ARG A 89 -5.66 -4.31 -4.18
C ARG A 89 -6.53 -4.76 -2.99
N GLU A 90 -6.08 -5.72 -2.18
CA GLU A 90 -6.80 -6.10 -0.95
C GLU A 90 -6.85 -4.95 0.06
N ASN A 91 -5.74 -4.23 0.25
CA ASN A 91 -5.68 -3.08 1.16
C ASN A 91 -6.62 -1.96 0.72
N GLU A 92 -6.65 -1.65 -0.58
CA GLU A 92 -7.61 -0.67 -1.15
C GLU A 92 -9.07 -1.09 -0.90
N GLN A 93 -9.40 -2.36 -1.07
CA GLN A 93 -10.75 -2.87 -0.81
C GLN A 93 -11.14 -2.74 0.68
N LEU A 94 -10.21 -3.02 1.59
CA LEU A 94 -10.43 -2.83 3.03
C LEU A 94 -10.62 -1.35 3.37
N LEU A 95 -9.77 -0.46 2.83
CA LEU A 95 -9.89 0.99 2.99
C LEU A 95 -11.25 1.51 2.52
N LEU A 96 -11.72 1.09 1.34
CA LEU A 96 -13.04 1.44 0.81
C LEU A 96 -14.17 0.95 1.71
N LYS A 97 -14.06 -0.27 2.26
CA LYS A 97 -15.05 -0.80 3.20
C LYS A 97 -15.13 0.07 4.46
N PHE A 98 -13.99 0.53 4.98
CA PHE A 98 -13.96 1.42 6.16
C PHE A 98 -14.54 2.78 5.88
N SER A 99 -14.22 3.40 4.74
CA SER A 99 -14.78 4.70 4.38
C SER A 99 -16.31 4.63 4.24
N LEU A 100 -16.84 3.57 3.60
CA LEU A 100 -18.28 3.34 3.49
C LEU A 100 -18.96 3.12 4.85
N GLN A 101 -18.34 2.36 5.76
CA GLN A 101 -18.87 2.15 7.12
C GLN A 101 -18.88 3.45 7.94
N ALA A 102 -17.84 4.27 7.83
CA ALA A 102 -17.79 5.58 8.47
C ALA A 102 -18.92 6.50 7.98
N HIS A 103 -19.19 6.52 6.67
CA HIS A 103 -20.30 7.29 6.10
C HIS A 103 -21.69 6.75 6.49
N ALA A 104 -21.86 5.43 6.61
CA ALA A 104 -23.11 4.83 7.07
C ALA A 104 -23.41 5.14 8.56
N ALA A 105 -22.37 5.20 9.40
CA ALA A 105 -22.50 5.56 10.82
C ALA A 105 -22.89 7.04 11.03
N THR A 106 -22.61 7.92 10.06
CA THR A 106 -23.02 9.34 10.09
C THR A 106 -24.46 9.60 9.62
N ASN A 107 -25.28 8.57 9.41
CA ASN A 107 -26.69 8.75 9.11
C ASN A 107 -27.45 9.18 10.38
N ILE A 108 -27.34 10.46 10.72
CA ILE A 108 -28.18 11.15 11.69
C ILE A 108 -29.61 10.95 11.20
N ARG A 109 -30.37 10.07 11.86
CA ARG A 109 -31.80 9.93 11.59
C ARG A 109 -32.42 11.32 11.72
N PRO A 110 -33.09 11.86 10.69
CA PRO A 110 -33.73 13.16 10.83
C PRO A 110 -34.72 13.07 11.99
N ILE A 111 -34.58 13.97 12.97
CA ILE A 111 -35.53 14.11 14.06
C ILE A 111 -36.88 14.39 13.40
N THR A 112 -37.77 13.40 13.41
CA THR A 112 -39.11 13.53 12.85
C THR A 112 -39.80 14.72 13.50
N THR A 113 -40.50 15.53 12.68
CA THR A 113 -41.20 16.77 13.05
C THR A 113 -42.09 16.67 14.29
N GLN A 114 -42.53 15.47 14.67
CA GLN A 114 -43.25 15.20 15.92
C GLN A 114 -42.46 15.55 17.20
N HIS A 115 -41.13 15.45 17.20
CA HIS A 115 -40.30 15.83 18.36
C HIS A 115 -40.10 17.35 18.46
N ILE A 116 -40.06 18.06 17.33
CA ILE A 116 -39.90 19.52 17.29
C ILE A 116 -41.16 20.22 17.82
N GLN A 117 -42.35 19.67 17.55
CA GLN A 117 -43.62 20.24 18.02
C GLN A 117 -43.79 20.21 19.55
N LYS A 118 -43.08 19.34 20.28
CA LYS A 118 -43.08 19.34 21.75
C LYS A 118 -42.17 20.41 22.35
N ILE A 119 -41.13 20.83 21.64
CA ILE A 119 -40.15 21.81 22.13
C ILE A 119 -40.70 23.24 22.03
N TYR A 120 -41.58 23.52 21.07
CA TYR A 120 -42.17 24.85 20.85
C TYR A 120 -43.59 25.01 21.44
N LYS A 121 -43.99 24.14 22.38
CA LYS A 121 -45.31 24.18 23.04
C LYS A 121 -45.22 24.39 24.56
N GLU A 122 -44.27 25.23 24.99
CA GLU A 122 -44.33 25.93 26.27
C GLU A 122 -44.51 27.43 26.03
#